data_AF-A0A4V0Y8M2-F1
#
_entry.id   AF-A0A4V0Y8M2-F1
#
_cell.length_a   1.000
_cell.length_b   1.000
_cell.length_c   1.000
_cell.angle_alpha   90.00
_cell.angle_beta   90.00
_cell.angle_gamma   90.00
#
_symmetry.space_group_name_H-M   'P 1'
#
loop_
_entity.id
_entity.type
_entity.pdbx_description
1 polymer ?
#
loop_
_entity_poly.entity_id
_entity_poly.type
_entity_poly.pdbx_seq_one_letter_code
_entity_poly.pdbx_strand_id
1 'polypeptide(L)'
;IDVSAINTNCKVKAFLGRDQLNSALKDVDVVIIGDEGNEKAGNQESLFPVVVDKIISYGNAISKTAPNAVVILAAAPLNFLLPVLEKVLDVNGVDMRNKIFGSTAVDNICANSILANYLKIDPKFVTVPVIGGSSEGTRVPILSLAKPNCYIPDEVQQQIIKNIKRRDLNIFEAKGCRDSIDKAYGNVRFLTSVLSGLRGDPNIVDFAMTKTDMVNGLEFFSLPVLLGKKGISKRFSIPQINKTEEAMLSKAAIVLRKEFNKASLYFRNKRLEPMKDTSINCFDKPLHFRVNDKSTENTIPENERNTNSFSNRLMQIFGNSRKTAKGNIKEKNNTSSDIFDNSLEALTNMGNKKKSSVS
;
A
#
# COMPACT_ATOMS: atom_id res chain seq x y z
N ILE A 1 19.67 6.44 21.65
CA ILE A 1 18.75 5.58 20.86
C ILE A 1 19.62 4.89 19.83
N ASP A 2 19.53 3.58 19.67
CA ASP A 2 20.44 2.82 18.78
C ASP A 2 20.53 3.42 17.36
N VAL A 3 19.37 3.67 16.73
CA VAL A 3 19.29 4.22 15.36
C VAL A 3 19.88 5.64 15.19
N SER A 4 20.15 6.39 16.27
CA SER A 4 20.79 7.72 16.13
C SER A 4 22.28 7.63 15.78
N ALA A 5 22.88 6.44 15.86
CA ALA A 5 24.27 6.21 15.49
C ALA A 5 24.48 5.95 13.99
N ILE A 6 23.40 5.79 13.21
CA ILE A 6 23.49 5.52 11.77
C ILE A 6 23.97 6.79 11.04
N ASN A 7 24.95 6.63 10.15
CA ASN A 7 25.63 7.69 9.38
C ASN A 7 24.74 8.34 8.30
N THR A 8 23.63 8.95 8.72
CA THR A 8 22.69 9.68 7.86
C THR A 8 22.42 11.08 8.40
N ASN A 9 21.89 11.96 7.54
CA ASN A 9 21.56 13.34 7.93
C ASN A 9 20.32 13.45 8.86
N CYS A 10 19.62 12.33 9.12
CA CYS A 10 18.40 12.32 9.91
C CYS A 10 18.69 12.50 11.40
N LYS A 11 18.14 13.56 12.01
CA LYS A 11 18.18 13.75 13.46
C LYS A 11 17.09 12.89 14.12
N VAL A 12 17.49 11.99 15.00
CA VAL A 12 16.56 11.09 15.69
C VAL A 12 16.28 11.56 17.12
N LYS A 13 15.00 11.60 17.48
CA LYS A 13 14.52 11.79 18.86
C LYS A 13 13.55 10.65 19.19
N ALA A 14 13.62 10.14 20.41
CA ALA A 14 12.66 9.16 20.92
C ALA A 14 11.85 9.78 22.04
N PHE A 15 10.60 9.36 22.10
CA PHE A 15 9.63 9.76 23.08
C PHE A 15 9.03 8.49 23.67
N LEU A 16 8.90 8.44 24.98
CA LEU A 16 8.40 7.27 25.71
C LEU A 16 7.21 7.69 26.57
N GLY A 17 6.17 6.85 26.57
CA GLY A 17 4.97 7.09 27.37
C GLY A 17 3.94 7.97 26.66
N ARG A 18 2.73 8.02 27.25
CA ARG A 18 1.58 8.76 26.70
C ARG A 18 1.73 10.27 26.87
N ASP A 19 2.42 10.69 27.92
CA ASP A 19 2.72 12.09 28.26
C ASP A 19 3.60 12.77 27.20
N GLN A 20 4.48 12.02 26.54
CA GLN A 20 5.38 12.55 25.51
C GLN A 20 4.81 12.47 24.09
N LEU A 21 3.63 11.87 23.90
CA LEU A 21 3.03 11.65 22.57
C LEU A 21 2.77 12.96 21.82
N ASN A 22 2.25 13.99 22.49
CA ASN A 22 2.03 15.29 21.86
C ASN A 22 3.37 15.95 21.46
N SER A 23 4.41 15.81 22.29
CA SER A 23 5.74 16.32 21.95
C SER A 23 6.33 15.60 20.72
N ALA A 24 6.04 14.30 20.56
CA ALA A 24 6.46 13.51 19.42
C ALA A 24 5.76 13.89 18.11
N LEU A 25 4.52 14.36 18.19
CA LEU A 25 3.68 14.71 17.03
C LEU A 25 3.80 16.19 16.62
N LYS A 26 4.45 17.03 17.42
CA LYS A 26 4.57 18.46 17.14
C LYS A 26 5.31 18.69 15.81
N ASP A 27 4.67 19.48 14.93
CA ASP A 27 5.20 19.88 13.62
C ASP A 27 5.55 18.70 12.69
N VAL A 28 4.88 17.56 12.84
CA VAL A 28 5.10 16.36 12.02
C VAL A 28 4.35 16.44 10.69
N ASP A 29 5.06 16.21 9.58
CA ASP A 29 4.47 16.12 8.24
C ASP A 29 3.88 14.74 7.92
N VAL A 30 4.50 13.67 8.44
CA VAL A 30 4.10 12.28 8.20
C VAL A 30 4.15 11.46 9.48
N VAL A 31 3.03 10.82 9.82
CA VAL A 31 2.90 9.91 10.96
C VAL A 31 2.73 8.48 10.43
N ILE A 32 3.56 7.55 10.90
CA ILE A 32 3.36 6.11 10.66
C ILE A 32 2.99 5.42 11.97
N ILE A 33 1.89 4.67 11.96
CA ILE A 33 1.42 3.88 13.10
C ILE A 33 1.66 2.40 12.78
N GLY A 34 2.67 1.79 13.40
CA GLY A 34 3.05 0.38 13.22
C GLY A 34 2.40 -0.59 14.21
N ASP A 35 2.62 -1.89 13.98
CA ASP A 35 2.23 -2.96 14.89
C ASP A 35 3.00 -2.91 16.23
N GLU A 36 2.39 -3.42 17.30
CA GLU A 36 2.99 -3.43 18.65
C GLU A 36 4.10 -4.48 18.86
N GLY A 37 4.59 -5.12 17.80
CA GLY A 37 5.74 -6.04 17.87
C GLY A 37 5.57 -7.24 18.81
N ASN A 38 4.33 -7.64 19.16
CA ASN A 38 4.14 -8.78 20.06
C ASN A 38 4.24 -10.10 19.28
N GLU A 39 5.41 -10.73 19.35
CA GLU A 39 5.85 -11.86 18.51
C GLU A 39 5.25 -13.21 18.91
N LYS A 40 4.76 -13.35 20.14
CA LYS A 40 4.16 -14.61 20.62
C LYS A 40 2.65 -14.54 20.43
N ALA A 41 2.13 -15.42 19.58
CA ALA A 41 0.70 -15.58 19.36
C ALA A 41 -0.03 -15.96 20.66
N GLY A 42 -0.43 -14.94 21.43
CA GLY A 42 -1.56 -15.04 22.34
C GLY A 42 -2.88 -14.91 21.57
N ASN A 43 -3.98 -15.14 22.27
CA ASN A 43 -5.32 -15.10 21.69
C ASN A 43 -5.59 -13.71 21.07
N GLN A 44 -5.58 -13.59 19.74
CA GLN A 44 -5.61 -12.30 19.04
C GLN A 44 -6.83 -11.44 19.41
N GLU A 45 -7.91 -12.09 19.82
CA GLU A 45 -9.13 -11.45 20.29
C GLU A 45 -8.94 -10.66 21.59
N SER A 46 -8.05 -11.10 22.51
CA SER A 46 -7.85 -10.41 23.79
C SER A 46 -6.99 -9.15 23.66
N LEU A 47 -6.11 -9.08 22.64
CA LEU A 47 -5.30 -7.90 22.35
C LEU A 47 -6.07 -6.84 21.55
N PHE A 48 -7.12 -7.24 20.86
CA PHE A 48 -7.86 -6.38 19.96
C PHE A 48 -8.41 -5.11 20.64
N PRO A 49 -9.07 -5.15 21.82
CA PRO A 49 -9.52 -3.93 22.51
C PRO A 49 -8.37 -2.97 22.85
N VAL A 50 -7.21 -3.50 23.28
CA VAL A 50 -6.04 -2.70 23.65
C VAL A 50 -5.47 -1.95 22.44
N VAL A 51 -5.36 -2.64 21.30
CA VAL A 51 -4.87 -2.03 20.05
C VAL A 51 -5.84 -0.93 19.59
N VAL A 52 -7.15 -1.18 19.65
CA VAL A 52 -8.16 -0.18 19.25
C VAL A 52 -8.11 1.06 20.14
N ASP A 53 -8.01 0.89 21.46
CA ASP A 53 -7.90 2.01 22.41
C ASP A 53 -6.64 2.85 22.14
N LYS A 54 -5.54 2.23 21.73
CA LYS A 54 -4.33 2.95 21.30
C LYS A 54 -4.54 3.73 20.01
N ILE A 55 -5.20 3.13 19.00
CA ILE A 55 -5.56 3.85 17.76
C ILE A 55 -6.44 5.07 18.05
N ILE A 56 -7.41 4.96 18.97
CA ILE A 56 -8.23 6.10 19.41
C ILE A 56 -7.34 7.16 20.08
N SER A 57 -6.45 6.76 20.99
CA SER A 57 -5.51 7.68 21.65
C SER A 57 -4.60 8.40 20.65
N TYR A 58 -4.08 7.69 19.65
CA TYR A 58 -3.25 8.27 18.59
C TYR A 58 -4.05 9.22 17.71
N GLY A 59 -5.26 8.84 17.29
CA GLY A 59 -6.15 9.72 16.52
C GLY A 59 -6.45 11.04 17.25
N ASN A 60 -6.74 11.00 18.55
CA ASN A 60 -6.97 12.19 19.36
C ASN A 60 -5.71 13.07 19.50
N ALA A 61 -4.52 12.47 19.62
CA ALA A 61 -3.27 13.23 19.71
C ALA A 61 -2.90 13.87 18.35
N ILE A 62 -3.13 13.14 17.24
CA ILE A 62 -2.93 13.63 15.88
C ILE A 62 -3.89 14.78 15.59
N SER A 63 -5.18 14.66 15.91
CA SER A 63 -6.15 15.73 15.66
C SER A 63 -5.80 17.03 16.39
N LYS A 64 -5.28 16.93 17.61
CA LYS A 64 -4.87 18.09 18.41
C LYS A 64 -3.54 18.71 17.95
N THR A 65 -2.57 17.89 17.60
CA THR A 65 -1.16 18.32 17.50
C THR A 65 -0.65 18.35 16.06
N ALA A 66 -1.12 17.44 15.22
CA ALA A 66 -0.66 17.26 13.85
C ALA A 66 -1.84 17.11 12.85
N PRO A 67 -2.85 18.01 12.86
CA PRO A 67 -4.03 17.87 12.01
C PRO A 67 -3.73 17.99 10.51
N ASN A 68 -2.53 18.45 10.15
CA ASN A 68 -2.11 18.57 8.76
C ASN A 68 -1.28 17.40 8.25
N ALA A 69 -0.84 16.50 9.13
CA ALA A 69 0.04 15.39 8.79
C ALA A 69 -0.63 14.40 7.82
N VAL A 70 0.20 13.77 6.98
CA VAL A 70 -0.18 12.52 6.31
C VAL A 70 -0.02 11.37 7.29
N VAL A 71 -1.05 10.53 7.40
CA VAL A 71 -1.08 9.40 8.34
C VAL A 71 -1.05 8.08 7.56
N ILE A 72 -0.08 7.23 7.85
CA ILE A 72 0.04 5.87 7.33
C ILE A 72 -0.21 4.90 8.48
N LEU A 73 -1.34 4.22 8.43
CA LEU A 73 -1.66 3.11 9.33
C LEU A 73 -1.10 1.81 8.75
N ALA A 74 -0.11 1.24 9.42
CA ALA A 74 0.48 -0.04 9.10
C ALA A 74 0.15 -1.13 10.13
N ALA A 75 -0.54 -0.78 11.21
CA ALA A 75 -0.99 -1.71 12.23
C ALA A 75 -2.13 -2.61 11.74
N ALA A 76 -2.13 -3.85 12.19
CA ALA A 76 -3.15 -4.85 11.95
C ALA A 76 -4.11 -5.00 13.16
N PRO A 77 -5.39 -5.32 12.94
CA PRO A 77 -6.03 -5.62 11.64
C PRO A 77 -6.48 -4.36 10.89
N LEU A 78 -5.86 -4.11 9.73
CA LEU A 78 -5.98 -2.86 9.00
C LEU A 78 -7.42 -2.53 8.59
N ASN A 79 -8.16 -3.54 8.12
CA ASN A 79 -9.55 -3.39 7.66
C ASN A 79 -10.48 -2.84 8.75
N PHE A 80 -10.14 -3.03 10.03
CA PHE A 80 -10.91 -2.54 11.15
C PHE A 80 -10.32 -1.24 11.72
N LEU A 81 -9.00 -1.19 11.91
CA LEU A 81 -8.35 -0.06 12.58
C LEU A 81 -8.40 1.22 11.73
N LEU A 82 -8.36 1.11 10.39
CA LEU A 82 -8.41 2.28 9.51
C LEU A 82 -9.75 3.03 9.61
N PRO A 83 -10.93 2.37 9.52
CA PRO A 83 -12.21 3.03 9.80
C PRO A 83 -12.30 3.66 11.19
N VAL A 84 -11.76 3.00 12.22
CA VAL A 84 -11.77 3.57 13.58
C VAL A 84 -10.94 4.86 13.63
N LEU A 85 -9.72 4.84 13.10
CA LEU A 85 -8.85 6.00 13.08
C LEU A 85 -9.47 7.16 12.30
N GLU A 86 -10.02 6.89 11.12
CA GLU A 86 -10.72 7.90 10.31
C GLU A 86 -11.89 8.50 11.08
N LYS A 87 -12.69 7.68 11.76
CA LYS A 87 -13.82 8.18 12.54
C LYS A 87 -13.40 9.03 13.73
N VAL A 88 -12.33 8.68 14.42
CA VAL A 88 -11.77 9.50 15.52
C VAL A 88 -11.34 10.87 15.01
N LEU A 89 -10.72 10.94 13.83
CA LEU A 89 -10.27 12.20 13.24
C LEU A 89 -11.46 13.05 12.77
N ASP A 90 -12.44 12.42 12.13
CA ASP A 90 -13.70 13.04 11.67
C ASP A 90 -14.47 13.68 12.83
N VAL A 91 -14.68 12.98 13.96
CA VAL A 91 -15.40 13.56 15.11
C VAL A 91 -14.66 14.70 15.79
N ASN A 92 -13.34 14.77 15.62
CA ASN A 92 -12.51 15.87 16.10
C ASN A 92 -12.40 17.01 15.07
N GLY A 93 -13.17 16.97 13.99
CA GLY A 93 -13.22 18.03 12.97
C GLY A 93 -12.03 18.04 12.01
N VAL A 94 -11.27 16.94 11.91
CA VAL A 94 -10.09 16.85 11.05
C VAL A 94 -10.39 15.95 9.85
N ASP A 95 -10.69 16.56 8.70
CA ASP A 95 -10.88 15.82 7.45
C ASP A 95 -9.54 15.34 6.89
N MET A 96 -9.31 14.04 7.04
CA MET A 96 -8.10 13.34 6.57
C MET A 96 -8.38 12.48 5.34
N ARG A 97 -9.50 12.69 4.61
CA ARG A 97 -9.89 11.85 3.45
C ARG A 97 -8.74 11.68 2.46
N ASN A 98 -7.96 12.72 2.19
CA ASN A 98 -6.83 12.66 1.25
C ASN A 98 -5.46 12.46 1.93
N LYS A 99 -5.41 12.31 3.24
CA LYS A 99 -4.16 12.25 4.02
C LYS A 99 -4.01 10.98 4.86
N ILE A 100 -5.04 10.14 4.96
CA ILE A 100 -4.98 8.86 5.66
C ILE A 100 -4.84 7.69 4.68
N PHE A 101 -3.88 6.81 4.97
CA PHE A 101 -3.57 5.63 4.17
C PHE A 101 -3.49 4.40 5.07
N GLY A 102 -4.16 3.32 4.68
CA GLY A 102 -3.85 1.98 5.17
C GLY A 102 -2.80 1.34 4.28
N SER A 103 -1.65 0.99 4.86
CA SER A 103 -0.53 0.40 4.11
C SER A 103 -0.87 -1.03 3.69
N THR A 104 -1.02 -1.25 2.38
CA THR A 104 -1.21 -2.58 1.75
C THR A 104 -0.05 -2.94 0.83
N ALA A 105 1.02 -2.14 0.80
CA ALA A 105 2.13 -2.30 -0.13
C ALA A 105 2.85 -3.66 -0.01
N VAL A 106 2.85 -4.25 1.19
CA VAL A 106 3.42 -5.58 1.43
C VAL A 106 2.69 -6.66 0.62
N ASP A 107 1.38 -6.52 0.41
CA ASP A 107 0.58 -7.50 -0.33
C ASP A 107 1.03 -7.56 -1.80
N ASN A 108 1.26 -6.41 -2.44
CA ASN A 108 1.78 -6.34 -3.80
C ASN A 108 3.23 -6.86 -3.90
N ILE A 109 4.12 -6.47 -2.99
CA ILE A 109 5.53 -6.93 -3.01
C ILE A 109 5.61 -8.46 -2.91
N CYS A 110 4.79 -9.05 -2.06
CA CYS A 110 4.79 -10.48 -1.86
C CYS A 110 4.07 -11.22 -2.99
N ALA A 111 3.01 -10.65 -3.55
CA ALA A 111 2.39 -11.19 -4.76
C ALA A 111 3.37 -11.21 -5.95
N ASN A 112 4.19 -10.15 -6.11
CA ASN A 112 5.25 -10.12 -7.12
C ASN A 112 6.25 -11.26 -6.90
N SER A 113 6.68 -11.46 -5.64
CA SER A 113 7.65 -12.53 -5.30
C SER A 113 7.08 -13.93 -5.52
N ILE A 114 5.82 -14.16 -5.15
CA ILE A 114 5.14 -15.44 -5.35
C ILE A 114 5.00 -15.77 -6.83
N LEU A 115 4.55 -14.81 -7.65
CA LEU A 115 4.43 -15.02 -9.09
C LEU A 115 5.80 -15.17 -9.76
N ALA A 116 6.79 -14.37 -9.38
CA ALA A 116 8.15 -14.48 -9.90
C ALA A 116 8.78 -15.85 -9.63
N ASN A 117 8.57 -16.39 -8.42
CA ASN A 117 9.03 -17.73 -8.05
C ASN A 117 8.38 -18.84 -8.89
N TYR A 118 7.13 -18.67 -9.29
CA TYR A 118 6.45 -19.57 -10.22
C TYR A 118 7.05 -19.45 -11.63
N LEU A 119 7.21 -18.21 -12.12
CA LEU A 119 7.73 -17.92 -13.47
C LEU A 119 9.25 -18.13 -13.64
N LYS A 120 9.99 -18.31 -12.54
CA LYS A 120 11.46 -18.42 -12.51
C LYS A 120 12.16 -17.19 -13.10
N ILE A 121 11.64 -16.01 -12.81
CA ILE A 121 12.22 -14.72 -13.20
C ILE A 121 12.51 -13.85 -11.99
N ASP A 122 13.28 -12.78 -12.19
CA ASP A 122 13.59 -11.82 -11.13
C ASP A 122 12.31 -11.06 -10.70
N PRO A 123 11.96 -11.05 -9.39
CA PRO A 123 10.75 -10.40 -8.89
C PRO A 123 10.71 -8.89 -9.16
N LYS A 124 11.83 -8.22 -9.42
CA LYS A 124 11.84 -6.80 -9.79
C LYS A 124 11.15 -6.51 -11.12
N PHE A 125 11.03 -7.51 -11.98
CA PHE A 125 10.33 -7.41 -13.28
C PHE A 125 8.88 -7.90 -13.20
N VAL A 126 8.41 -8.29 -12.01
CA VAL A 126 7.06 -8.78 -11.80
C VAL A 126 6.21 -7.73 -11.10
N THR A 127 4.97 -7.58 -11.56
CA THR A 127 3.97 -6.74 -10.92
C THR A 127 2.64 -7.46 -10.89
N VAL A 128 2.08 -7.63 -9.71
CA VAL A 128 0.74 -8.18 -9.47
C VAL A 128 -0.05 -7.16 -8.68
N PRO A 129 -1.09 -6.54 -9.26
CA PRO A 129 -2.00 -5.70 -8.51
C PRO A 129 -2.76 -6.52 -7.46
N VAL A 130 -2.71 -6.10 -6.21
CA VAL A 130 -3.57 -6.63 -5.14
C VAL A 130 -4.50 -5.52 -4.66
N ILE A 131 -5.80 -5.74 -4.78
CA ILE A 131 -6.86 -4.81 -4.35
C ILE A 131 -7.69 -5.45 -3.24
N GLY A 132 -8.67 -4.71 -2.70
CA GLY A 132 -9.53 -5.22 -1.62
C GLY A 132 -9.14 -4.70 -0.24
N GLY A 133 -8.91 -5.62 0.69
CA GLY A 133 -8.40 -5.36 2.03
C GLY A 133 -7.07 -6.07 2.30
N SER A 134 -6.70 -6.13 3.58
CA SER A 134 -5.42 -6.67 4.07
C SER A 134 -5.59 -7.94 4.92
N SER A 135 -6.57 -8.79 4.59
CA SER A 135 -6.79 -10.10 5.26
C SER A 135 -7.02 -11.21 4.24
N GLU A 136 -6.88 -12.48 4.65
CA GLU A 136 -7.07 -13.64 3.76
C GLU A 136 -8.40 -13.56 3.00
N GLY A 137 -9.50 -13.23 3.67
CA GLY A 137 -10.82 -13.14 3.04
C GLY A 137 -10.98 -11.94 2.09
N THR A 138 -10.16 -10.91 2.23
CA THR A 138 -10.38 -9.59 1.59
C THR A 138 -9.34 -9.20 0.55
N ARG A 139 -8.18 -9.86 0.52
CA ARG A 139 -7.17 -9.69 -0.53
C ARG A 139 -7.64 -10.26 -1.86
N VAL A 140 -7.52 -9.46 -2.93
CA VAL A 140 -7.92 -9.82 -4.29
C VAL A 140 -6.74 -9.58 -5.24
N PRO A 141 -5.92 -10.60 -5.51
CA PRO A 141 -4.86 -10.54 -6.52
C PRO A 141 -5.46 -10.54 -7.92
N ILE A 142 -5.06 -9.59 -8.77
CA ILE A 142 -5.55 -9.44 -10.13
C ILE A 142 -4.49 -9.96 -11.10
N LEU A 143 -4.48 -11.28 -11.30
CA LEU A 143 -3.50 -11.95 -12.14
C LEU A 143 -3.71 -11.66 -13.64
N SER A 144 -4.94 -11.32 -14.05
CA SER A 144 -5.23 -10.86 -15.42
C SER A 144 -4.47 -9.58 -15.80
N LEU A 145 -4.03 -8.80 -14.82
CA LEU A 145 -3.26 -7.57 -14.98
C LEU A 145 -1.81 -7.72 -14.52
N ALA A 146 -1.36 -8.96 -14.25
CA ALA A 146 0.01 -9.21 -13.89
C ALA A 146 0.97 -8.88 -15.05
N LYS A 147 2.16 -8.42 -14.69
CA LYS A 147 3.28 -8.20 -15.62
C LYS A 147 4.46 -9.06 -15.17
N PRO A 148 5.17 -9.74 -16.10
CA PRO A 148 4.81 -9.92 -17.51
C PRO A 148 3.49 -10.68 -17.66
N ASN A 149 2.75 -10.41 -18.74
CA ASN A 149 1.55 -11.18 -19.05
C ASN A 149 1.97 -12.57 -19.51
N CYS A 150 1.48 -13.60 -18.83
CA CYS A 150 1.80 -14.99 -19.11
C CYS A 150 0.55 -15.84 -18.92
N TYR A 151 0.46 -16.92 -19.70
CA TYR A 151 -0.57 -17.92 -19.49
C TYR A 151 -0.23 -18.73 -18.24
N ILE A 152 -1.15 -18.77 -17.28
CA ILE A 152 -1.06 -19.56 -16.06
C ILE A 152 -2.24 -20.53 -16.07
N PRO A 153 -2.01 -21.85 -16.02
CA PRO A 153 -3.10 -22.82 -15.94
C PRO A 153 -3.98 -22.58 -14.70
N ASP A 154 -5.29 -22.78 -14.84
CA ASP A 154 -6.27 -22.45 -13.79
C ASP A 154 -5.94 -23.05 -12.42
N GLU A 155 -5.49 -24.30 -12.37
CA GLU A 155 -5.09 -24.97 -11.12
C GLU A 155 -3.92 -24.24 -10.44
N VAL A 156 -2.91 -23.86 -11.21
CA VAL A 156 -1.76 -23.11 -10.71
C VAL A 156 -2.18 -21.70 -10.31
N GLN A 157 -3.06 -21.07 -11.08
CA GLN A 157 -3.60 -19.76 -10.75
C GLN A 157 -4.28 -19.76 -9.37
N GLN A 158 -5.08 -20.80 -9.08
CA GLN A 158 -5.71 -20.98 -7.78
C GLN A 158 -4.69 -21.17 -6.64
N GLN A 159 -3.61 -21.92 -6.88
CA GLN A 159 -2.54 -22.09 -5.90
C GLN A 159 -1.80 -20.77 -5.63
N ILE A 160 -1.49 -19.99 -6.67
CA ILE A 160 -0.86 -18.66 -6.54
C ILE A 160 -1.78 -17.73 -5.73
N ILE A 161 -3.06 -17.66 -6.08
CA ILE A 161 -4.05 -16.84 -5.35
C ILE A 161 -4.11 -17.28 -3.88
N LYS A 162 -4.20 -18.58 -3.62
CA LYS A 162 -4.24 -19.13 -2.24
C LYS A 162 -3.00 -18.71 -1.45
N ASN A 163 -1.82 -18.82 -2.04
CA ASN A 163 -0.55 -18.45 -1.39
C ASN A 163 -0.45 -16.95 -1.11
N ILE A 164 -0.95 -16.10 -2.01
CA ILE A 164 -0.99 -14.64 -1.78
C ILE A 164 -1.95 -14.32 -0.62
N LYS A 165 -3.15 -14.92 -0.62
CA LYS A 165 -4.17 -14.63 0.39
C LYS A 165 -3.79 -15.14 1.78
N ARG A 166 -3.16 -16.33 1.85
CA ARG A 166 -2.73 -17.00 3.09
C ARG A 166 -1.32 -16.65 3.55
N ARG A 167 -0.65 -15.69 2.90
CA ARG A 167 0.70 -15.21 3.22
C ARG A 167 0.98 -15.15 4.72
N ASP A 168 0.16 -14.39 5.46
CA ASP A 168 0.40 -14.12 6.89
C ASP A 168 0.36 -15.43 7.71
N LEU A 169 -0.58 -16.32 7.36
CA LEU A 169 -0.73 -17.62 7.99
C LEU A 169 0.42 -18.57 7.62
N ASN A 170 0.83 -18.60 6.35
CA ASN A 170 1.95 -19.42 5.90
C ASN A 170 3.27 -19.01 6.59
N ILE A 171 3.50 -17.71 6.80
CA ILE A 171 4.67 -17.21 7.54
C ILE A 171 4.59 -17.63 9.01
N PHE A 172 3.42 -17.47 9.62
CA PHE A 172 3.20 -17.87 11.01
C PHE A 172 3.39 -19.37 11.23
N GLU A 173 2.81 -20.21 10.37
CA GLU A 173 2.98 -21.67 10.40
C GLU A 173 4.45 -22.07 10.22
N ALA A 174 5.21 -21.36 9.38
CA ALA A 174 6.62 -21.67 9.13
C ALA A 174 7.58 -21.18 10.22
N LYS A 175 7.33 -20.01 10.83
CA LYS A 175 8.28 -19.34 11.75
C LYS A 175 7.83 -19.34 13.22
N GLY A 176 6.56 -19.63 13.50
CA GLY A 176 5.97 -19.50 14.83
C GLY A 176 5.77 -18.06 15.31
N CYS A 177 6.07 -17.06 14.48
CA CYS A 177 5.92 -15.64 14.77
C CYS A 177 5.36 -14.88 13.57
N ARG A 178 4.89 -13.65 13.81
CA ARG A 178 4.34 -12.79 12.76
C ARG A 178 5.42 -12.27 11.83
N ASP A 179 4.99 -11.91 10.63
CA ASP A 179 5.75 -11.20 9.63
C ASP A 179 6.10 -9.78 10.15
N SER A 180 7.38 -9.42 10.12
CA SER A 180 7.88 -8.14 10.64
C SER A 180 8.78 -7.42 9.63
N ILE A 181 9.76 -8.15 9.07
CA ILE A 181 10.77 -7.59 8.17
C ILE A 181 10.16 -7.16 6.82
N ASP A 182 9.31 -7.99 6.24
CA ASP A 182 8.63 -7.71 4.97
C ASP A 182 7.58 -6.61 5.10
N LYS A 183 6.83 -6.56 6.21
CA LYS A 183 5.98 -5.41 6.55
C LYS A 183 6.81 -4.14 6.69
N ALA A 184 7.91 -4.18 7.44
CA ALA A 184 8.80 -3.03 7.58
C ALA A 184 9.31 -2.55 6.21
N TYR A 185 9.79 -3.46 5.37
CA TYR A 185 10.21 -3.14 4.00
C TYR A 185 9.08 -2.53 3.16
N GLY A 186 7.89 -3.15 3.18
CA GLY A 186 6.71 -2.65 2.47
C GLY A 186 6.28 -1.25 2.92
N ASN A 187 6.32 -1.00 4.22
CA ASN A 187 6.00 0.30 4.81
C ASN A 187 7.04 1.38 4.46
N VAL A 188 8.34 1.05 4.51
CA VAL A 188 9.40 1.99 4.11
C VAL A 188 9.30 2.31 2.62
N ARG A 189 9.03 1.32 1.77
CA ARG A 189 8.81 1.53 0.33
C ARG A 189 7.59 2.41 0.08
N PHE A 190 6.48 2.17 0.77
CA PHE A 190 5.26 2.99 0.66
C PHE A 190 5.48 4.42 1.19
N LEU A 191 6.14 4.58 2.34
CA LEU A 191 6.54 5.89 2.86
C LEU A 191 7.37 6.66 1.83
N THR A 192 8.31 5.99 1.16
CA THR A 192 9.14 6.63 0.12
C THR A 192 8.27 7.14 -1.03
N SER A 193 7.25 6.40 -1.46
CA SER A 193 6.25 6.88 -2.43
C SER A 193 5.51 8.11 -1.90
N VAL A 194 5.03 8.08 -0.66
CA VAL A 194 4.32 9.22 -0.02
C VAL A 194 5.21 10.46 0.03
N LEU A 195 6.45 10.34 0.48
CA LEU A 195 7.41 11.44 0.54
C LEU A 195 7.72 12.00 -0.84
N SER A 196 7.85 11.16 -1.87
CA SER A 196 8.03 11.58 -3.26
C SER A 196 6.84 12.40 -3.76
N GLY A 197 5.61 11.94 -3.45
CA GLY A 197 4.39 12.70 -3.73
C GLY A 197 4.35 14.06 -3.02
N LEU A 198 4.70 14.10 -1.72
CA LEU A 198 4.74 15.32 -0.93
C LEU A 198 5.79 16.32 -1.44
N ARG A 199 6.95 15.84 -1.89
CA ARG A 199 7.97 16.63 -2.57
C ARG A 199 7.47 17.24 -3.88
N GLY A 200 6.45 16.64 -4.49
CA GLY A 200 5.86 17.08 -5.74
C GLY A 200 6.39 16.36 -6.98
N ASP A 201 6.98 15.18 -6.80
CA ASP A 201 7.40 14.35 -7.91
C ASP A 201 6.17 13.93 -8.74
N PRO A 202 6.22 14.00 -10.07
CA PRO A 202 5.08 13.67 -10.91
C PRO A 202 4.86 12.15 -10.98
N ASN A 203 3.60 11.75 -11.20
CA ASN A 203 3.22 10.38 -11.53
C ASN A 203 3.58 9.31 -10.47
N ILE A 204 3.66 9.68 -9.19
CA ILE A 204 3.87 8.71 -8.12
C ILE A 204 2.55 8.00 -7.82
N VAL A 205 2.44 6.75 -8.25
CA VAL A 205 1.26 5.91 -8.01
C VAL A 205 1.64 4.73 -7.13
N ASP A 206 0.81 4.44 -6.13
CA ASP A 206 0.99 3.29 -5.26
C ASP A 206 -0.36 2.72 -4.80
N PHE A 207 -0.36 1.54 -4.18
CA PHE A 207 -1.56 0.91 -3.63
C PHE A 207 -1.69 1.22 -2.14
N ALA A 208 -2.88 1.63 -1.74
CA ALA A 208 -3.23 1.85 -0.35
C ALA A 208 -4.72 1.66 -0.14
N MET A 209 -5.10 1.17 1.04
CA MET A 209 -6.48 1.22 1.49
C MET A 209 -6.83 2.63 1.94
N THR A 210 -7.83 3.24 1.31
CA THR A 210 -8.23 4.62 1.59
C THR A 210 -9.74 4.73 1.62
N LYS A 211 -10.27 5.77 2.27
CA LYS A 211 -11.69 6.13 2.14
C LYS A 211 -11.98 6.44 0.68
N THR A 212 -12.97 5.79 0.08
CA THR A 212 -13.19 5.86 -1.37
C THR A 212 -14.67 5.70 -1.72
N ASP A 213 -15.05 6.36 -2.80
CA ASP A 213 -16.34 6.30 -3.48
C ASP A 213 -16.25 5.53 -4.82
N MET A 214 -15.06 5.02 -5.16
CA MET A 214 -14.83 4.27 -6.39
C MET A 214 -15.45 2.87 -6.38
N VAL A 215 -15.83 2.37 -5.20
CA VAL A 215 -16.42 1.04 -5.03
C VAL A 215 -17.75 1.20 -4.30
N ASN A 216 -18.84 0.93 -5.01
CA ASN A 216 -20.17 1.10 -4.45
C ASN A 216 -20.34 0.24 -3.18
N GLY A 217 -20.97 0.78 -2.15
CA GLY A 217 -21.31 0.07 -0.91
C GLY A 217 -20.12 -0.37 -0.04
N LEU A 218 -18.92 0.20 -0.25
CA LEU A 218 -17.76 0.07 0.64
C LEU A 218 -17.13 1.44 0.90
N GLU A 219 -16.92 1.79 2.16
CA GLU A 219 -16.35 3.10 2.53
C GLU A 219 -14.81 3.13 2.38
N PHE A 220 -14.14 2.01 2.60
CA PHE A 220 -12.70 1.87 2.45
C PHE A 220 -12.37 0.74 1.47
N PHE A 221 -11.37 0.94 0.63
CA PHE A 221 -10.91 -0.08 -0.30
C PHE A 221 -9.46 0.19 -0.74
N SER A 222 -8.67 -0.88 -0.94
CA SER A 222 -7.33 -0.80 -1.49
C SER A 222 -7.38 -0.68 -3.01
N LEU A 223 -6.93 0.47 -3.51
CA LEU A 223 -6.83 0.78 -4.95
C LEU A 223 -5.51 1.51 -5.21
N PRO A 224 -5.08 1.59 -6.47
CA PRO A 224 -4.07 2.55 -6.87
C PRO A 224 -4.52 3.97 -6.51
N VAL A 225 -3.59 4.76 -6.00
CA VAL A 225 -3.74 6.18 -5.71
C VAL A 225 -2.58 6.96 -6.30
N LEU A 226 -2.87 8.10 -6.92
CA LEU A 226 -1.86 9.08 -7.32
C LEU A 226 -1.54 9.95 -6.11
N LEU A 227 -0.28 9.99 -5.72
CA LEU A 227 0.25 10.78 -4.62
C LEU A 227 0.71 12.16 -5.13
N GLY A 228 0.53 13.18 -4.31
CA GLY A 228 0.96 14.55 -4.60
C GLY A 228 1.14 15.38 -3.32
N LYS A 229 1.33 16.69 -3.50
CA LYS A 229 1.80 17.62 -2.44
C LYS A 229 0.92 17.69 -1.18
N LYS A 230 -0.33 17.22 -1.25
CA LYS A 230 -1.30 17.23 -0.14
C LYS A 230 -1.83 15.82 0.19
N GLY A 231 -1.08 14.78 -0.15
CA GLY A 231 -1.50 13.38 -0.03
C GLY A 231 -2.10 12.86 -1.33
N ILE A 232 -3.31 12.30 -1.29
CA ILE A 232 -3.99 11.70 -2.44
C ILE A 232 -4.44 12.80 -3.40
N SER A 233 -3.93 12.75 -4.63
CA SER A 233 -4.36 13.62 -5.74
C SER A 233 -5.45 12.97 -6.59
N LYS A 234 -5.42 11.64 -6.74
CA LYS A 234 -6.43 10.89 -7.49
C LYS A 234 -6.57 9.46 -6.98
N ARG A 235 -7.80 8.95 -6.91
CA ARG A 235 -8.10 7.53 -6.73
C ARG A 235 -8.43 6.92 -8.08
N PHE A 236 -7.90 5.75 -8.37
CA PHE A 236 -8.25 5.00 -9.58
C PHE A 236 -9.44 4.09 -9.30
N SER A 237 -10.22 3.79 -10.33
CA SER A 237 -11.31 2.81 -10.25
C SER A 237 -10.78 1.38 -10.27
N ILE A 238 -11.65 0.42 -10.00
CA ILE A 238 -11.35 -0.99 -10.27
C ILE A 238 -11.08 -1.12 -11.79
N PRO A 239 -9.97 -1.75 -12.20
CA PRO A 239 -9.68 -1.99 -13.60
C PRO A 239 -10.64 -3.04 -14.18
N GLN A 240 -10.58 -3.27 -15.49
CA GLN A 240 -11.27 -4.40 -16.09
C GLN A 240 -10.62 -5.70 -15.61
N ILE A 241 -11.43 -6.62 -15.09
CA ILE A 241 -11.01 -7.88 -14.47
C ILE A 241 -11.82 -9.05 -15.04
N ASN A 242 -11.37 -10.28 -14.84
CA ASN A 242 -12.07 -11.46 -15.33
C ASN A 242 -13.15 -11.94 -14.33
N LYS A 243 -14.04 -12.86 -14.77
CA LYS A 243 -15.14 -13.39 -13.95
C LYS A 243 -14.68 -14.03 -12.64
N THR A 244 -13.53 -14.69 -12.63
CA THR A 244 -12.97 -15.32 -11.43
C THR A 244 -12.56 -14.26 -10.40
N GLU A 245 -11.93 -13.18 -10.87
CA GLU A 245 -11.54 -12.03 -10.06
C GLU A 245 -12.76 -11.24 -9.57
N GLU A 246 -13.80 -11.08 -10.39
CA GLU A 246 -15.08 -10.47 -9.99
C GLU A 246 -15.77 -11.26 -8.87
N ALA A 247 -15.78 -12.59 -8.97
CA ALA A 247 -16.33 -13.46 -7.94
C ALA A 247 -15.51 -13.35 -6.62
N MET A 248 -14.19 -13.24 -6.73
CA MET A 248 -13.31 -13.03 -5.57
C MET A 248 -13.54 -11.67 -4.92
N LEU A 249 -13.66 -10.63 -5.73
CA LEU A 249 -13.97 -9.26 -5.31
C LEU A 249 -15.32 -9.18 -4.59
N SER A 250 -16.34 -9.85 -5.13
CA SER A 250 -17.67 -9.93 -4.51
C SER A 250 -17.62 -10.54 -3.12
N LYS A 251 -16.88 -11.65 -2.95
CA LYS A 251 -16.68 -12.29 -1.64
C LYS A 251 -15.92 -11.38 -0.67
N ALA A 252 -14.84 -10.74 -1.15
CA ALA A 252 -14.06 -9.80 -0.36
C ALA A 252 -14.91 -8.62 0.14
N ALA A 253 -15.79 -8.08 -0.71
CA ALA A 253 -16.66 -6.96 -0.36
C ALA A 253 -17.65 -7.31 0.77
N ILE A 254 -18.18 -8.52 0.79
CA ILE A 254 -19.08 -8.98 1.88
C ILE A 254 -18.32 -8.99 3.21
N VAL A 255 -17.09 -9.51 3.22
CA VAL A 255 -16.25 -9.56 4.43
C VAL A 255 -15.87 -8.16 4.89
N LEU A 256 -15.42 -7.29 3.98
CA LEU A 256 -15.06 -5.90 4.29
C LEU A 256 -16.23 -5.14 4.90
N ARG A 257 -17.44 -5.27 4.34
CA ARG A 257 -18.63 -4.62 4.90
C ARG A 257 -18.89 -5.04 6.34
N LYS A 258 -18.76 -6.34 6.64
CA LYS A 258 -18.91 -6.85 8.02
C LYS A 258 -17.86 -6.26 8.95
N GLU A 259 -16.61 -6.17 8.51
CA GLU A 259 -15.50 -5.60 9.30
C GLU A 259 -15.69 -4.10 9.54
N PHE A 260 -16.11 -3.33 8.53
CA PHE A 260 -16.39 -1.89 8.67
C PHE A 260 -17.60 -1.62 9.58
N ASN A 261 -18.66 -2.43 9.46
CA ASN A 261 -19.81 -2.34 10.37
C ASN A 261 -19.40 -2.63 11.81
N LYS A 262 -18.56 -3.65 12.02
CA LYS A 262 -17.99 -3.96 13.34
C LYS A 262 -17.18 -2.78 13.89
N ALA A 263 -16.36 -2.13 13.05
CA ALA A 263 -15.57 -0.95 13.44
C ALA A 263 -16.46 0.22 13.86
N SER A 264 -17.48 0.51 13.06
CA SER A 264 -18.46 1.56 13.34
C SER A 264 -19.22 1.30 14.65
N LEU A 265 -19.69 0.06 14.85
CA LEU A 265 -20.38 -0.33 16.08
C LEU A 265 -19.47 -0.23 17.31
N TYR A 266 -18.23 -0.70 17.20
CA TYR A 266 -17.26 -0.62 18.30
C TYR A 266 -17.00 0.83 18.71
N PHE A 267 -16.74 1.71 17.72
CA PHE A 267 -16.53 3.12 17.98
C PHE A 267 -17.76 3.78 18.62
N ARG A 268 -18.97 3.43 18.16
CA ARG A 268 -20.23 3.89 18.78
C ARG A 268 -20.37 3.39 20.21
N ASN A 269 -20.15 2.12 20.48
CA ASN A 269 -20.30 1.54 21.82
C ASN A 269 -19.32 2.16 22.84
N LYS A 270 -18.07 2.44 22.43
CA LYS A 270 -17.12 3.19 23.26
C LYS A 270 -17.56 4.63 23.54
N ARG A 271 -18.43 5.20 22.69
CA ARG A 271 -19.08 6.50 22.90
C ARG A 271 -20.42 6.40 23.66
N LEU A 272 -21.06 5.22 23.65
CA LEU A 272 -22.40 4.95 24.20
C LEU A 272 -22.37 4.27 25.58
N GLU A 273 -21.34 4.53 26.39
CA GLU A 273 -21.46 4.51 27.86
C GLU A 273 -21.94 5.91 28.34
N PRO A 274 -23.23 6.12 28.71
CA PRO A 274 -24.46 5.60 28.14
C PRO A 274 -25.22 6.67 27.31
N MET A 275 -25.70 6.30 26.13
CA MET A 275 -27.07 6.66 25.71
C MET A 275 -27.72 5.47 25.01
N LYS A 276 -28.93 5.14 25.45
CA LYS A 276 -29.66 3.91 25.13
C LYS A 276 -30.05 3.83 23.65
N ASP A 277 -29.85 2.64 23.12
CA ASP A 277 -30.58 1.92 22.06
C ASP A 277 -31.10 2.67 20.81
N THR A 278 -30.79 2.14 19.63
CA THR A 278 -31.80 1.55 18.73
C THR A 278 -31.18 0.86 17.50
N SER A 279 -31.61 -0.38 17.29
CA SER A 279 -31.77 -1.16 16.06
C SER A 279 -31.02 -0.76 14.78
N ILE A 280 -30.29 -1.73 14.19
CA ILE A 280 -29.89 -1.69 12.76
C ILE A 280 -30.28 -3.00 12.09
N ASN A 281 -31.23 -2.90 11.16
CA ASN A 281 -31.69 -3.95 10.25
C ASN A 281 -30.75 -4.12 9.04
N CYS A 282 -30.73 -5.36 8.53
CA CYS A 282 -29.92 -5.93 7.47
C CYS A 282 -29.92 -5.21 6.11
N PHE A 283 -28.84 -5.38 5.33
CA PHE A 283 -28.87 -5.25 3.87
C PHE A 283 -27.96 -6.28 3.17
N ASP A 284 -28.58 -7.36 2.70
CA ASP A 284 -28.11 -8.21 1.60
C ASP A 284 -28.66 -7.64 0.29
N LYS A 285 -27.85 -6.85 -0.42
CA LYS A 285 -28.08 -6.51 -1.83
C LYS A 285 -26.84 -6.87 -2.64
N PRO A 286 -26.99 -7.47 -3.84
CA PRO A 286 -25.86 -7.73 -4.73
C PRO A 286 -25.17 -6.42 -5.09
N LEU A 287 -23.85 -6.42 -4.99
CA LEU A 287 -23.00 -5.30 -5.33
C LEU A 287 -22.75 -5.29 -6.85
N HIS A 288 -23.27 -4.27 -7.53
CA HIS A 288 -22.87 -3.97 -8.91
C HIS A 288 -21.61 -3.12 -8.87
N PHE A 289 -20.47 -3.71 -9.25
CA PHE A 289 -19.23 -2.97 -9.46
C PHE A 289 -19.32 -2.25 -10.81
N ARG A 290 -19.12 -0.92 -10.82
CA ARG A 290 -18.95 -0.19 -12.09
C ARG A 290 -17.57 -0.52 -12.65
N VAL A 291 -17.52 -1.52 -13.52
CA VAL A 291 -16.39 -1.74 -14.43
C VAL A 291 -16.52 -0.71 -15.55
N ASN A 292 -15.42 -0.04 -15.92
CA ASN A 292 -15.44 0.94 -17.00
C ASN A 292 -15.76 0.24 -18.33
N ASP A 293 -17.02 0.29 -18.76
CA ASP A 293 -17.43 0.02 -20.14
C ASP A 293 -17.13 1.27 -20.99
N LYS A 294 -16.35 1.07 -22.06
CA LYS A 294 -16.12 2.11 -23.06
C LYS A 294 -17.38 2.31 -23.89
N SER A 295 -18.26 3.20 -23.47
CA SER A 295 -19.21 3.91 -24.35
C SER A 295 -20.00 4.95 -23.56
N THR A 296 -19.53 6.19 -23.57
CA THR A 296 -20.37 7.41 -23.62
C THR A 296 -19.41 8.58 -23.73
N GLU A 297 -19.19 9.01 -24.97
CA GLU A 297 -18.54 10.29 -25.27
C GLU A 297 -19.46 11.42 -24.79
N ASN A 298 -19.00 12.19 -23.82
CA ASN A 298 -19.43 13.57 -23.66
C ASN A 298 -18.21 14.45 -23.96
N THR A 299 -18.41 15.32 -24.93
CA THR A 299 -17.44 16.22 -25.56
C THR A 299 -16.83 17.20 -24.56
N ILE A 300 -15.48 17.21 -24.49
CA ILE A 300 -14.65 18.23 -23.81
C ILE A 300 -13.59 18.69 -24.84
N PRO A 301 -13.20 19.98 -24.86
CA PRO A 301 -12.52 20.60 -26.00
C PRO A 301 -11.15 19.99 -26.33
N GLU A 302 -10.83 20.01 -27.62
CA GLU A 302 -9.57 19.52 -28.19
C GLU A 302 -8.36 20.34 -27.72
N ASN A 303 -7.76 19.94 -26.60
CA ASN A 303 -6.34 20.17 -26.35
C ASN A 303 -5.79 19.30 -25.21
N GLU A 304 -5.98 17.99 -25.27
CA GLU A 304 -5.28 17.04 -24.39
C GLU A 304 -5.34 15.59 -24.92
N ARG A 305 -5.03 15.37 -26.19
CA ARG A 305 -4.77 14.02 -26.70
C ARG A 305 -3.31 13.66 -26.50
N ASN A 306 -2.94 13.21 -25.30
CA ASN A 306 -1.89 12.18 -25.17
C ASN A 306 -1.84 11.48 -23.80
N THR A 307 -1.93 10.14 -23.84
CA THR A 307 -1.58 9.14 -22.80
C THR A 307 -2.64 8.71 -21.76
N ASN A 308 -3.74 8.10 -22.24
CA ASN A 308 -4.62 7.24 -21.43
C ASN A 308 -4.27 5.75 -21.58
N SER A 309 -3.55 5.19 -20.61
CA SER A 309 -3.51 3.75 -20.35
C SER A 309 -2.98 3.49 -18.94
N PHE A 310 -3.81 2.88 -18.09
CA PHE A 310 -3.44 2.37 -16.77
C PHE A 310 -2.17 1.49 -16.83
N SER A 311 -2.02 0.73 -17.92
CA SER A 311 -0.85 -0.13 -18.16
C SER A 311 0.44 0.65 -18.40
N ASN A 312 0.40 1.80 -19.08
CA ASN A 312 1.58 2.63 -19.32
C ASN A 312 2.04 3.37 -18.05
N ARG A 313 1.10 3.69 -17.13
CA ARG A 313 1.45 4.32 -15.84
C ARG A 313 2.04 3.33 -14.84
N LEU A 314 1.61 2.06 -14.83
CA LEU A 314 2.28 1.01 -14.05
C LEU A 314 3.77 0.82 -14.43
N MET A 315 4.15 1.01 -15.70
CA MET A 315 5.56 0.95 -16.12
C MET A 315 6.40 2.11 -15.54
N GLN A 316 5.80 3.28 -15.28
CA GLN A 316 6.51 4.41 -14.65
C GLN A 316 6.73 4.18 -13.14
N ILE A 317 5.85 3.42 -12.48
CA ILE A 317 5.96 3.07 -11.04
C ILE A 317 7.19 2.19 -10.76
N PHE A 318 7.54 1.29 -11.68
CA PHE A 318 8.64 0.32 -11.49
C PHE A 318 9.86 0.59 -12.38
N GLY A 319 9.78 1.56 -13.33
CA GLY A 319 10.86 1.90 -14.26
C GLY A 319 11.72 3.11 -13.86
N ASN A 320 11.27 3.95 -12.93
CA ASN A 320 11.99 5.18 -12.55
C ASN A 320 12.91 4.96 -11.34
N SER A 321 14.02 4.27 -11.58
CA SER A 321 15.25 4.41 -10.78
C SER A 321 16.41 5.04 -11.57
N ARG A 322 16.14 5.55 -12.78
CA ARG A 322 17.14 6.28 -13.58
C ARG A 322 16.49 7.41 -14.35
N LYS A 323 16.62 8.64 -13.85
CA LYS A 323 16.74 9.91 -14.62
C LYS A 323 16.71 11.14 -13.69
N THR A 324 17.76 11.33 -12.91
CA THR A 324 18.17 12.65 -12.40
C THR A 324 19.69 12.70 -12.31
N ALA A 325 20.38 12.89 -13.44
CA ALA A 325 21.76 13.38 -13.49
C ALA A 325 22.17 13.61 -14.96
N LYS A 326 21.73 14.72 -15.55
CA LYS A 326 22.46 15.39 -16.64
C LYS A 326 22.16 16.88 -16.55
N GLY A 327 23.16 17.65 -16.14
CA GLY A 327 23.12 19.11 -16.19
C GLY A 327 23.84 19.81 -15.04
N ASN A 328 25.17 19.67 -14.95
CA ASN A 328 26.11 20.81 -14.97
C ASN A 328 27.49 20.36 -14.46
N ILE A 329 28.45 20.46 -15.37
CA ILE A 329 29.88 20.38 -15.09
C ILE A 329 30.30 21.74 -14.54
N LYS A 330 30.86 21.78 -13.32
CA LYS A 330 32.08 22.53 -13.01
C LYS A 330 32.65 22.15 -11.63
N GLU A 331 33.92 21.76 -11.68
CA GLU A 331 34.99 21.91 -10.68
C GLU A 331 35.05 20.97 -9.46
N LYS A 332 35.93 19.97 -9.62
CA LYS A 332 37.07 19.58 -8.75
C LYS A 332 36.87 19.69 -7.23
N ASN A 333 36.83 18.55 -6.54
CA ASN A 333 37.98 18.04 -5.77
C ASN A 333 37.72 16.62 -5.22
N ASN A 334 38.80 15.83 -5.22
CA ASN A 334 38.90 14.40 -4.92
C ASN A 334 38.48 14.03 -3.49
N THR A 335 37.81 12.90 -3.28
CA THR A 335 38.42 11.65 -2.76
C THR A 335 37.39 10.53 -2.49
N SER A 336 37.79 9.31 -2.90
CA SER A 336 37.42 8.00 -2.36
C SER A 336 36.04 7.41 -2.66
N SER A 337 35.85 6.93 -3.89
CA SER A 337 34.89 5.86 -4.21
C SER A 337 35.40 4.96 -5.36
N ASP A 338 36.51 4.27 -5.15
CA ASP A 338 37.00 3.22 -6.04
C ASP A 338 36.89 1.86 -5.34
N ILE A 339 35.68 1.30 -5.31
CA ILE A 339 35.36 -0.12 -5.27
C ILE A 339 33.93 -0.18 -5.84
N PHE A 340 33.67 -1.08 -6.80
CA PHE A 340 32.43 -1.23 -7.61
C PHE A 340 32.42 -0.55 -8.99
N ASP A 341 33.44 -0.78 -9.81
CA ASP A 341 33.30 -0.69 -11.27
C ASP A 341 34.27 -1.65 -11.99
N ASN A 342 34.10 -2.96 -11.78
CA ASN A 342 34.84 -3.99 -12.53
C ASN A 342 33.99 -5.23 -12.82
N SER A 343 32.82 -5.05 -13.43
CA SER A 343 32.04 -6.18 -13.98
C SER A 343 31.26 -5.84 -15.25
N LEU A 344 31.59 -4.75 -15.95
CA LEU A 344 30.89 -4.33 -17.18
C LEU A 344 31.80 -4.15 -18.40
N GLU A 345 32.85 -4.97 -18.53
CA GLU A 345 33.69 -5.06 -19.74
C GLU A 345 33.75 -6.48 -20.37
N ALA A 346 32.95 -7.44 -19.90
CA ALA A 346 33.01 -8.82 -20.38
C ALA A 346 31.89 -9.25 -21.35
N LEU A 347 30.99 -8.37 -21.82
CA LEU A 347 29.85 -8.77 -22.67
C LEU A 347 29.57 -7.89 -23.90
N THR A 348 30.57 -7.18 -24.42
CA THR A 348 30.43 -6.36 -25.64
C THR A 348 31.46 -6.64 -26.73
N ASN A 349 32.17 -7.78 -26.70
CA ASN A 349 33.13 -8.16 -27.75
C ASN A 349 33.03 -9.62 -28.21
N MET A 350 31.81 -10.12 -28.48
CA MET A 350 31.62 -11.31 -29.33
C MET A 350 30.51 -11.05 -30.34
N GLY A 351 30.90 -10.50 -31.49
CA GLY A 351 29.99 -10.27 -32.59
C GLY A 351 30.55 -9.28 -33.60
N ASN A 352 31.70 -9.59 -34.23
CA ASN A 352 31.97 -9.35 -35.66
C ASN A 352 33.45 -9.56 -36.03
N LYS A 353 33.64 -10.22 -37.19
CA LYS A 353 34.89 -10.47 -37.97
C LYS A 353 35.73 -11.66 -37.46
N LYS A 354 36.07 -12.69 -38.25
CA LYS A 354 36.37 -12.76 -39.69
C LYS A 354 36.02 -14.14 -40.30
N LYS A 355 35.40 -14.14 -41.48
CA LYS A 355 35.67 -15.11 -42.56
C LYS A 355 36.86 -14.58 -43.41
N SER A 356 37.48 -15.48 -44.17
CA SER A 356 38.64 -15.35 -45.09
C SER A 356 40.01 -15.31 -44.39
N SER A 357 41.03 -16.12 -44.73
CA SER A 357 41.26 -16.99 -45.90
C SER A 357 42.56 -17.80 -45.68
N VAL A 358 42.57 -19.04 -46.19
CA VAL A 358 43.64 -19.71 -46.98
C VAL A 358 45.09 -19.61 -46.47
N SER A 359 45.63 -20.74 -45.99
CA SER A 359 46.64 -21.57 -46.69
C SER A 359 47.06 -22.71 -45.77
#